data_AF-A0A9D8GNW3-F1
#
_entry.id   AF-A0A9D8GNW3-F1
#
_cell.length_a   1.000
_cell.length_b   1.000
_cell.length_c   1.000
_cell.angle_alpha   90.00
_cell.angle_beta   90.00
_cell.angle_gamma   90.00
#
_symmetry.space_group_name_H-M   'P 1'
#
loop_
_entity.id
_entity.type
_entity.pdbx_description
1 polymer ?
#
loop_
_entity_poly.entity_id
_entity_poly.type
_entity_poly.pdbx_seq_one_letter_code
_entity_poly.pdbx_strand_id
1 'polypeptide(L)'
;MAAAPPLGTAQRIRTRAIWAGAFFAASVPPALIGFARTGGTMEEAAPLALVFWGLGALFALGAAVPTLRHWDQLPDAVRWLGAAPMLTVSFLLSAALVAALIA
;
A
#
# COMPACT_ATOMS: atom_id res chain seq x y z
N MET A 1 -6.89 -12.05 -26.82
CA MET A 1 -5.44 -11.81 -26.64
C MET A 1 -5.28 -10.49 -25.89
N ALA A 2 -4.69 -10.49 -24.70
CA ALA A 2 -4.43 -9.24 -23.99
C ALA A 2 -3.47 -8.38 -24.82
N ALA A 3 -3.81 -7.12 -25.06
CA ALA A 3 -2.93 -6.19 -25.75
C ALA A 3 -1.60 -6.07 -25.00
N ALA A 4 -0.48 -6.00 -25.73
CA ALA A 4 0.84 -5.82 -25.11
C ALA A 4 0.85 -4.54 -24.25
N PRO A 5 1.62 -4.49 -23.15
CA PRO A 5 1.61 -3.36 -22.24
C PRO A 5 2.19 -2.14 -22.97
N PRO A 6 1.65 -0.92 -22.77
CA PRO A 6 2.25 0.30 -23.28
C PRO A 6 3.72 0.44 -22.83
N LEU A 7 4.55 1.08 -23.66
CA LEU A 7 5.95 1.36 -23.32
C LEU A 7 6.05 2.10 -21.97
N GLY A 8 6.98 1.67 -21.12
CA GLY A 8 7.20 2.24 -19.80
C GLY A 8 6.22 1.81 -18.72
N THR A 9 5.29 0.88 -18.99
CA THR A 9 4.36 0.34 -17.96
C THR A 9 5.11 -0.26 -16.77
N ALA A 10 6.15 -1.06 -17.02
CA ALA A 10 6.97 -1.65 -15.96
C ALA A 10 7.65 -0.59 -15.07
N GLN A 11 8.16 0.49 -15.68
CA GLN A 11 8.79 1.58 -14.94
C GLN A 11 7.77 2.32 -14.08
N ARG A 12 6.57 2.60 -14.62
CA ARG A 12 5.49 3.24 -13.86
C ARG A 12 5.02 2.38 -12.68
N ILE A 13 4.91 1.07 -12.85
CA ILE A 13 4.59 0.12 -11.77
C ILE A 13 5.65 0.20 -10.68
N ARG A 14 6.94 0.12 -11.03
CA ARG A 14 8.05 0.21 -10.07
C ARG A 14 8.00 1.51 -9.28
N THR A 15 7.91 2.65 -9.96
CA THR A 15 7.85 3.97 -9.32
C THR A 15 6.65 4.05 -8.37
N ARG A 16 5.47 3.60 -8.79
CA ARG A 16 4.27 3.65 -7.94
C ARG A 16 4.37 2.71 -6.74
N ALA A 17 4.92 1.51 -6.90
CA ALA A 17 5.11 0.58 -5.79
C ALA A 17 6.10 1.12 -4.74
N ILE A 18 7.19 1.76 -5.18
CA ILE A 18 8.16 2.41 -4.28
C ILE A 18 7.49 3.57 -3.53
N TRP A 19 6.73 4.43 -4.23
CA TRP A 19 5.99 5.51 -3.58
C TRP A 19 4.96 5.00 -2.58
N ALA A 20 4.24 3.90 -2.90
CA ALA A 20 3.32 3.27 -1.96
C ALA A 20 4.03 2.87 -0.66
N GLY A 21 5.16 2.16 -0.77
CA GLY A 21 5.96 1.76 0.38
C GLY A 21 6.47 2.97 1.20
N ALA A 22 6.96 4.01 0.52
CA ALA A 22 7.44 5.23 1.18
C ALA A 22 6.34 5.94 1.97
N PHE A 23 5.13 6.08 1.39
CA PHE A 23 4.00 6.73 2.06
C PHE A 23 3.45 5.90 3.21
N PHE A 24 3.39 4.56 3.07
CA PHE A 24 3.03 3.70 4.20
C PHE A 24 4.04 3.82 5.34
N ALA A 25 5.35 3.78 5.04
CA ALA A 25 6.38 3.99 6.07
C ALA A 25 6.25 5.38 6.73
N ALA A 26 5.99 6.43 5.94
CA ALA A 26 5.81 7.79 6.44
C ALA A 26 4.56 7.98 7.32
N SER A 27 3.54 7.11 7.18
CA SER A 27 2.36 7.13 8.06
C SER A 27 2.64 6.61 9.48
N VAL A 28 3.70 5.82 9.68
CA VAL A 28 3.98 5.15 10.97
C VAL A 28 4.34 6.15 12.09
N PRO A 29 5.29 7.09 11.91
CA PRO A 29 5.64 8.02 12.99
C PRO A 29 4.47 8.84 13.54
N PRO A 30 3.64 9.53 12.73
CA PRO A 30 2.51 10.29 13.26
C PRO A 30 1.46 9.40 13.92
N ALA A 31 1.24 8.18 13.42
CA ALA A 31 0.32 7.23 14.05
C ALA A 31 0.77 6.84 15.46
N LEU A 32 2.06 6.51 15.62
CA LEU A 32 2.62 6.11 16.92
C LEU A 32 2.66 7.28 17.92
N ILE A 33 3.15 8.45 17.48
CA ILE A 33 3.22 9.65 18.33
C ILE A 33 1.82 10.06 18.79
N GLY A 34 0.88 10.05 17.85
CA GLY A 34 -0.51 10.34 18.12
C GLY A 34 -1.13 9.39 19.15
N PHE A 35 -1.02 8.07 18.92
CA PHE A 35 -1.53 7.04 19.82
C PHE A 35 -0.93 7.13 21.23
N ALA A 36 0.38 7.40 21.32
CA ALA A 36 1.07 7.56 22.60
C ALA A 36 0.60 8.80 23.38
N ARG A 37 0.33 9.91 22.68
CA ARG A 37 -0.09 11.18 23.30
C ARG A 37 -1.50 11.10 23.90
N THR A 38 -2.38 10.34 23.26
CA THR A 38 -3.80 10.27 23.60
C THR A 38 -4.17 9.13 24.56
N GLY A 39 -3.17 8.35 25.03
CA GLY A 39 -3.44 7.19 25.88
C GLY A 39 -4.27 6.11 25.18
N GLY A 40 -4.17 6.01 23.85
CA GLY A 40 -4.87 5.01 23.06
C GLY A 40 -6.14 5.47 22.33
N THR A 41 -6.55 6.74 22.44
CA THR A 41 -7.68 7.25 21.63
C THR A 41 -7.17 7.79 20.29
N MET A 42 -7.85 7.50 19.19
CA MET A 42 -7.41 7.93 17.85
C MET A 42 -7.70 9.41 17.55
N GLU A 43 -8.26 10.16 18.51
CA GLU A 43 -8.85 11.48 18.28
C GLU A 43 -7.84 12.57 17.90
N GLU A 44 -6.62 12.54 18.44
CA GLU A 44 -5.57 13.52 18.10
C GLU A 44 -4.49 12.96 17.16
N ALA A 45 -4.44 11.64 16.98
CA ALA A 45 -3.36 10.96 16.28
C ALA A 45 -3.40 11.05 14.75
N ALA A 46 -4.55 11.34 14.17
CA ALA A 46 -4.91 10.61 12.97
C ALA A 46 -4.83 11.35 11.62
N PRO A 47 -4.99 12.68 11.47
CA PRO A 47 -5.22 13.22 10.13
C PRO A 47 -4.00 13.08 9.22
N LEU A 48 -2.79 13.37 9.72
CA LEU A 48 -1.58 13.28 8.91
C LEU A 48 -1.21 11.82 8.60
N ALA A 49 -1.33 10.93 9.59
CA ALA A 49 -1.11 9.50 9.40
C ALA A 49 -2.07 8.92 8.36
N LEU A 50 -3.36 9.26 8.44
CA LEU A 50 -4.38 8.85 7.48
C LEU A 50 -4.14 9.41 6.08
N VAL A 51 -3.66 10.66 5.97
CA VAL A 51 -3.30 11.25 4.66
C VAL A 51 -2.14 10.47 4.03
N PHE A 52 -1.05 10.22 4.77
CA PHE A 52 0.06 9.44 4.23
C PHE A 52 -0.34 8.00 3.90
N TRP A 53 -1.11 7.37 4.77
CA TRP A 53 -1.61 6.02 4.52
C TRP A 53 -2.51 5.98 3.28
N GLY A 54 -3.43 6.94 3.15
CA GLY A 54 -4.33 7.06 1.99
C GLY A 54 -3.58 7.32 0.68
N LEU A 55 -2.56 8.17 0.69
CA LEU A 55 -1.67 8.36 -0.47
C LEU A 55 -0.93 7.07 -0.82
N GLY A 56 -0.41 6.35 0.18
CA GLY A 56 0.19 5.03 0.01
C GLY A 56 -0.76 4.04 -0.65
N ALA A 57 -2.02 4.01 -0.20
CA ALA A 57 -3.07 3.16 -0.75
C ALA A 57 -3.40 3.51 -2.21
N LEU A 58 -3.47 4.80 -2.57
CA LEU A 58 -3.67 5.24 -3.95
C LEU A 58 -2.53 4.80 -4.87
N PHE A 59 -1.29 4.94 -4.41
CA PHE A 59 -0.12 4.47 -5.17
C PHE A 59 -0.09 2.94 -5.28
N ALA A 60 -0.48 2.23 -4.21
CA ALA A 60 -0.59 0.77 -4.21
C ALA A 60 -1.65 0.29 -5.22
N LEU A 61 -2.83 0.92 -5.26
CA LEU A 61 -3.86 0.65 -6.27
C LEU A 61 -3.36 0.99 -7.67
N GLY A 62 -2.70 2.14 -7.81
CA GLY A 62 -2.10 2.60 -9.06
C GLY A 62 -1.01 1.67 -9.60
N ALA A 63 -0.34 0.90 -8.74
CA ALA A 63 0.60 -0.15 -9.13
C ALA A 63 -0.11 -1.49 -9.39
N ALA A 64 -1.06 -1.88 -8.53
CA ALA A 64 -1.73 -3.18 -8.59
C ALA A 64 -2.63 -3.34 -9.83
N VAL A 65 -3.44 -2.32 -10.17
CA VAL A 65 -4.36 -2.38 -11.33
C VAL A 65 -3.63 -2.69 -12.65
N PRO A 66 -2.59 -1.94 -13.06
CA PRO A 66 -1.87 -2.26 -14.29
C PRO A 66 -1.08 -3.57 -14.20
N THR A 67 -0.64 -3.94 -12.99
CA THR A 67 0.08 -5.22 -12.75
C THR A 67 -0.83 -6.42 -12.98
N LEU A 68 -2.05 -6.40 -12.44
CA LEU A 68 -3.04 -7.46 -12.65
C LEU A 68 -3.52 -7.50 -14.11
N ARG A 69 -3.71 -6.32 -14.74
CA ARG A 69 -4.16 -6.23 -16.14
C ARG A 69 -3.18 -6.81 -17.14
N HIS A 70 -1.87 -6.71 -16.87
CA HIS A 70 -0.81 -7.18 -17.79
C HIS A 70 0.06 -8.25 -17.14
N TRP A 71 -0.49 -9.01 -16.19
CA TRP A 71 0.26 -9.94 -15.34
C TRP A 71 1.19 -10.83 -16.18
N ASP A 72 0.63 -11.55 -17.16
CA ASP A 72 1.37 -12.52 -17.99
C ASP A 72 2.46 -11.89 -18.88
N GLN A 73 2.42 -10.58 -19.09
CA GLN A 73 3.32 -9.87 -20.01
C GLN A 73 4.44 -9.12 -19.28
N LEU A 74 4.36 -9.03 -17.96
CA LEU A 74 5.36 -8.34 -17.14
C LEU A 74 6.50 -9.29 -16.75
N PRO A 75 7.74 -8.79 -16.57
CA PRO A 75 8.82 -9.55 -15.94
C PRO A 75 8.45 -9.92 -14.49
N ASP A 76 8.83 -11.11 -14.03
CA ASP A 76 8.45 -11.62 -12.70
C ASP A 76 8.77 -10.65 -11.55
N ALA A 77 9.94 -10.02 -11.56
CA ALA A 77 10.32 -9.05 -10.55
C ALA A 77 9.33 -7.86 -10.47
N VAL A 78 8.75 -7.45 -11.60
CA VAL A 78 7.80 -6.33 -11.66
C VAL A 78 6.42 -6.77 -11.19
N ARG A 79 6.01 -8.02 -11.48
CA ARG A 79 4.75 -8.60 -11.02
C ARG A 79 4.66 -8.58 -9.50
N TRP A 80 5.67 -9.14 -8.84
CA TRP A 80 5.71 -9.22 -7.38
C TRP A 80 5.84 -7.85 -6.74
N LEU A 81 6.67 -6.96 -7.30
CA LEU A 81 6.81 -5.61 -6.79
C LEU A 81 5.49 -4.81 -6.88
N GLY A 82 4.76 -4.94 -8.00
CA GLY A 82 3.49 -4.23 -8.19
C GLY A 82 2.35 -4.72 -7.32
N ALA A 83 2.34 -6.02 -6.98
CA ALA A 83 1.32 -6.63 -6.12
C ALA A 83 1.64 -6.52 -4.62
N ALA A 84 2.93 -6.46 -4.24
CA ALA A 84 3.37 -6.51 -2.85
C ALA A 84 2.71 -5.46 -1.94
N PRO A 85 2.59 -4.17 -2.30
CA PRO A 85 1.97 -3.17 -1.42
C PRO A 85 0.53 -3.53 -1.03
N MET A 86 -0.28 -4.02 -1.97
CA MET A 86 -1.66 -4.43 -1.71
C MET A 86 -1.73 -5.71 -0.87
N LEU A 87 -0.85 -6.68 -1.15
CA LEU A 87 -0.76 -7.90 -0.35
C LEU A 87 -0.39 -7.58 1.10
N THR A 88 0.58 -6.69 1.33
CA THR A 88 0.97 -6.26 2.68
C THR A 88 -0.18 -5.59 3.41
N VAL A 89 -0.89 -4.66 2.75
CA VAL A 89 -2.05 -3.97 3.35
C VAL A 89 -3.16 -4.97 3.69
N SER A 90 -3.50 -5.86 2.75
CA SER A 90 -4.50 -6.91 2.98
C SER A 90 -4.11 -7.82 4.13
N PHE A 91 -2.85 -8.25 4.20
CA PHE A 91 -2.36 -9.10 5.28
C PHE A 91 -2.46 -8.42 6.64
N LEU A 92 -2.03 -7.16 6.74
CA LEU A 92 -2.10 -6.39 7.99
C LEU A 92 -3.55 -6.14 8.43
N LEU A 93 -4.45 -5.83 7.49
CA LEU A 93 -5.88 -5.68 7.76
C LEU A 93 -6.50 -6.99 8.27
N SER A 94 -6.18 -8.11 7.62
CA SER A 94 -6.65 -9.43 8.06
C SER A 94 -6.11 -9.78 9.46
N ALA A 95 -4.83 -9.53 9.72
CA ALA A 95 -4.24 -9.76 11.03
C ALA A 95 -4.90 -8.91 12.13
N ALA A 96 -5.14 -7.62 11.86
CA ALA A 96 -5.83 -6.73 12.77
C ALA A 96 -7.27 -7.17 13.03
N LEU A 97 -7.98 -7.62 12.00
CA LEU A 97 -9.36 -8.12 12.11
C LEU A 97 -9.43 -9.42 12.92
N VAL A 98 -8.48 -10.34 12.70
CA VAL A 98 -8.37 -11.56 13.52
C VAL A 98 -8.07 -11.20 14.98
N ALA A 99 -7.14 -10.28 15.23
CA ALA A 99 -6.82 -9.83 16.59
C ALA A 99 -8.05 -9.21 17.28
N ALA A 100 -8.84 -8.40 16.57
CA ALA A 100 -10.07 -7.81 17.09
C ALA A 100 -11.18 -8.84 17.34
N LEU A 101 -11.20 -9.96 16.61
CA LEU A 101 -12.18 -11.02 16.81
C LEU A 101 -11.89 -11.88 18.06
N ILE A 102 -10.62 -11.99 18.45
CA ILE A 102 -10.18 -12.83 19.58
C ILE A 102 -9.90 -12.02 20.87
N ALA A 103 -9.90 -10.69 20.80
CA ALA A 103 -9.74 -9.79 21.93
C ALA A 103 -11.08 -9.52 22.63
#